data_AF-A0A9W5QQ27-F1
#
_entry.id   AF-A0A9W5QQ27-F1
#
_cell.length_a   1.000
_cell.length_b   1.000
_cell.length_c   1.000
_cell.angle_alpha   90.00
_cell.angle_beta   90.00
_cell.angle_gamma   90.00
#
_symmetry.space_group_name_H-M   'P 1'
#
loop_
_entity.id
_entity.type
_entity.pdbx_description
1 polymer ?
#
loop_
_entity_poly.entity_id
_entity_poly.type
_entity_poly.pdbx_seq_one_letter_code
_entity_poly.pdbx_strand_id
1 'polypeptide(L)'
;MDGKKNKKIEQLQSFTRENEGKEMTTNTGVKISNDENSLTAGDRGPTLLEDFLMREKLSHFDRERIPERVVHARGYGAHGIFELYESLEELTMAHFLYSRWH
;
A
#
# COMPACT_ATOMS: atom_id res chain seq x y z
N MET A 1 20.79 8.18 -4.63
CA MET A 1 20.55 8.11 -3.18
C MET A 1 20.48 6.65 -2.81
N ASP A 2 21.53 6.15 -2.16
CA ASP A 2 21.76 4.72 -2.00
C ASP A 2 20.89 4.20 -0.85
N GLY A 3 19.72 3.66 -1.19
CA GLY A 3 18.78 3.10 -0.22
C GLY A 3 19.34 1.82 0.36
N LYS A 4 20.09 1.92 1.46
CA LYS A 4 20.64 0.76 2.17
C LYS A 4 19.50 -0.24 2.44
N LYS A 5 19.59 -1.43 1.83
CA LYS A 5 18.64 -2.53 2.05
C LYS A 5 18.55 -2.82 3.55
N ASN A 6 17.35 -2.82 4.10
CA ASN A 6 17.09 -3.24 5.48
C ASN A 6 16.06 -4.38 5.48
N LYS A 7 16.08 -5.22 6.51
CA LYS A 7 15.20 -6.40 6.62
C LYS A 7 13.71 -6.04 6.49
N LYS A 8 13.33 -4.81 6.88
CA LYS A 8 11.94 -4.35 6.76
C LYS A 8 11.55 -4.07 5.32
N ILE A 9 12.41 -3.40 4.55
CA ILE A 9 12.19 -3.13 3.12
C ILE A 9 12.10 -4.44 2.35
N GLU A 10 12.99 -5.41 2.65
CA GLU A 10 12.94 -6.75 2.05
C GLU A 10 11.62 -7.47 2.35
N GLN A 11 11.15 -7.43 3.61
CA GLN A 11 9.84 -7.99 3.96
C GLN A 11 8.70 -7.38 3.13
N LEU A 12 8.73 -6.06 2.90
CA LEU A 12 7.69 -5.35 2.16
C LEU A 12 7.63 -5.72 0.68
N GLN A 13 8.73 -6.23 0.09
CA GLN A 13 8.77 -6.62 -1.32
C GLN A 13 7.69 -7.64 -1.68
N SER A 14 7.34 -8.55 -0.76
CA SER A 14 6.26 -9.53 -0.97
C SER A 14 4.87 -8.93 -1.14
N PHE A 15 4.67 -7.69 -0.68
CA PHE A 15 3.42 -6.94 -0.77
C PHE A 15 3.45 -5.84 -1.84
N THR A 16 4.61 -5.58 -2.44
CA THR A 16 4.73 -4.63 -3.54
C THR A 16 4.10 -5.22 -4.81
N ARG A 17 3.39 -4.38 -5.56
CA ARG A 17 2.81 -4.72 -6.86
C ARG A 17 3.47 -3.88 -7.94
N GLU A 18 4.15 -4.56 -8.87
CA GLU A 18 4.64 -3.96 -10.11
C GLU A 18 3.57 -4.12 -11.18
N ASN A 19 3.21 -3.03 -11.87
CA ASN A 19 2.10 -3.03 -12.83
C ASN A 19 2.55 -2.76 -14.28
N GLU A 20 3.84 -2.62 -14.53
CA GLU A 20 4.36 -2.38 -15.88
C GLU A 20 4.05 -3.56 -16.81
N GLY A 21 3.42 -3.28 -17.95
CA GLY A 21 3.01 -4.28 -18.94
C GLY A 21 1.90 -5.23 -18.49
N LYS A 22 1.23 -4.97 -17.36
CA LYS A 22 0.12 -5.81 -16.88
C LYS A 22 -1.22 -5.32 -17.39
N GLU A 23 -2.08 -6.28 -17.72
CA GLU A 23 -3.47 -6.02 -18.09
C GLU A 23 -4.27 -5.44 -16.92
N MET A 24 -5.19 -4.53 -17.21
CA MET A 24 -6.12 -4.02 -16.21
C MET A 24 -7.15 -5.10 -15.86
N THR A 25 -7.34 -5.33 -14.55
CA THR A 25 -8.24 -6.36 -14.04
C THR A 25 -9.06 -5.85 -12.86
N THR A 26 -10.18 -6.52 -12.58
CA THR A 26 -10.91 -6.37 -11.31
C THR A 26 -10.11 -6.93 -10.15
N ASN A 27 -10.54 -6.70 -8.91
CA ASN A 27 -9.91 -7.28 -7.73
C ASN A 27 -10.04 -8.82 -7.68
N THR A 28 -10.96 -9.40 -8.44
CA THR A 28 -11.09 -10.85 -8.62
C THR A 28 -10.31 -11.39 -9.81
N GLY A 29 -9.54 -10.56 -10.52
CA GLY A 29 -8.68 -10.95 -11.64
C GLY A 29 -9.39 -11.05 -13.00
N VAL A 30 -10.60 -10.51 -13.14
CA VAL A 30 -11.31 -10.46 -14.44
C VAL A 30 -10.73 -9.34 -15.28
N LYS A 31 -10.32 -9.62 -16.52
CA LYS A 31 -9.79 -8.60 -17.45
C LYS A 31 -10.85 -7.55 -17.79
N ILE A 32 -10.45 -6.28 -17.78
CA ILE A 32 -11.30 -5.15 -18.16
C ILE A 32 -11.02 -4.80 -19.62
N SER A 33 -12.06 -4.85 -20.46
CA SER A 33 -11.94 -4.52 -21.89
C SER A 33 -12.16 -3.03 -22.18
N ASN A 34 -12.95 -2.34 -21.36
CA ASN A 34 -13.21 -0.90 -21.45
C ASN A 34 -13.37 -0.32 -20.02
N ASP A 35 -12.54 0.66 -19.67
CA ASP A 35 -12.57 1.35 -18.37
C ASP A 35 -13.06 2.82 -18.49
N GLU A 36 -13.45 3.25 -19.68
CA GLU A 36 -13.89 4.62 -19.98
C GLU A 36 -15.41 4.78 -19.92
N ASN A 37 -16.17 3.71 -20.17
CA ASN A 37 -17.62 3.74 -20.29
C ASN A 37 -18.31 2.76 -19.35
N SER A 38 -19.47 3.16 -18.81
CA SER A 38 -20.39 2.26 -18.10
C SER A 38 -21.26 1.47 -19.08
N LEU A 39 -21.71 0.29 -18.65
CA LEU A 39 -22.70 -0.49 -19.38
C LEU A 39 -24.08 0.15 -19.28
N THR A 40 -24.69 0.45 -20.42
CA THR A 40 -25.95 1.18 -20.56
C THR A 40 -26.94 0.46 -21.47
N ALA A 41 -28.23 0.73 -21.31
CA ALA A 41 -29.28 0.26 -22.22
C ALA A 41 -29.28 1.05 -23.56
N GLY A 42 -28.25 0.83 -24.37
CA GLY A 42 -27.93 1.60 -25.58
C GLY A 42 -27.10 2.85 -25.28
N ASP A 43 -26.44 3.42 -26.31
CA ASP A 43 -25.39 4.44 -26.17
C ASP A 43 -25.78 5.71 -25.38
N ARG A 44 -27.08 6.02 -25.29
CA ARG A 44 -27.61 7.15 -24.50
C ARG A 44 -28.72 6.73 -23.53
N GLY A 45 -28.75 5.44 -23.19
CA GLY A 45 -29.69 4.86 -22.24
C GLY A 45 -29.21 4.94 -20.79
N PRO A 46 -30.06 4.54 -19.83
CA PRO A 46 -29.67 4.43 -18.43
C PRO A 46 -28.60 3.35 -18.19
N THR A 47 -27.77 3.53 -17.17
CA THR A 47 -26.80 2.54 -16.70
C THR A 47 -27.48 1.30 -16.13
N LEU A 48 -26.95 0.12 -16.43
CA LEU A 48 -27.47 -1.14 -15.94
C LEU A 48 -26.84 -1.54 -14.60
N LEU A 49 -27.65 -2.07 -13.69
CA LEU A 49 -27.17 -2.52 -12.37
C LEU A 49 -26.27 -3.77 -12.45
N GLU A 50 -26.34 -4.52 -13.56
CA GLU A 50 -25.49 -5.67 -13.83
C GLU A 50 -24.04 -5.30 -14.17
N ASP A 51 -23.73 -4.00 -14.33
CA ASP A 51 -22.37 -3.50 -14.48
C ASP A 51 -21.58 -3.67 -13.17
N PHE A 52 -21.03 -4.87 -12.99
CA PHE A 52 -20.24 -5.19 -11.81
C PHE A 52 -18.88 -4.49 -11.81
N LEU A 53 -18.32 -4.17 -12.99
CA LEU A 53 -17.03 -3.47 -13.13
C LEU A 53 -17.13 -2.05 -12.55
N MET A 54 -18.11 -1.28 -13.01
CA MET A 54 -18.36 0.07 -12.51
C MET A 54 -18.66 0.07 -11.00
N ARG A 55 -19.52 -0.83 -10.56
CA ARG A 55 -19.92 -0.94 -9.15
C ARG A 55 -18.76 -1.26 -8.23
N GLU A 56 -17.89 -2.18 -8.63
CA GLU A 56 -16.72 -2.58 -7.84
C GLU A 56 -15.75 -1.40 -7.68
N LYS A 57 -15.43 -0.71 -8.79
CA LYS A 57 -14.54 0.46 -8.81
C LYS A 57 -15.08 1.59 -7.93
N LEU A 58 -16.36 1.94 -8.08
CA LEU A 58 -17.00 2.99 -7.28
C LEU A 58 -17.08 2.60 -5.79
N SER A 59 -17.42 1.34 -5.50
CA SER A 59 -17.53 0.86 -4.12
C SER A 59 -16.20 0.90 -3.37
N HIS A 60 -15.10 0.65 -4.07
CA HIS A 60 -13.75 0.79 -3.53
C HIS A 60 -13.44 2.27 -3.24
N PHE A 61 -13.69 3.15 -4.22
CA PHE A 61 -13.47 4.60 -4.10
C PHE A 61 -14.25 5.21 -2.92
N ASP A 62 -15.54 4.91 -2.80
CA ASP A 62 -16.41 5.42 -1.74
C ASP A 62 -15.92 5.04 -0.33
N ARG A 63 -15.10 4.00 -0.22
CA ARG A 63 -14.60 3.42 1.04
C ARG A 63 -13.10 3.60 1.25
N GLU A 64 -12.45 4.49 0.51
CA GLU A 64 -11.01 4.74 0.67
C GLU A 64 -10.65 5.41 2.00
N ARG A 65 -11.57 6.15 2.60
CA ARG A 65 -11.33 6.86 3.86
C ARG A 65 -11.41 5.90 5.04
N ILE A 66 -10.32 5.83 5.80
CA ILE A 66 -10.28 5.24 7.14
C ILE A 66 -10.19 6.36 8.20
N PRO A 67 -10.65 6.13 9.45
CA PRO A 67 -10.51 7.11 10.51
C PRO A 67 -9.05 7.56 10.69
N GLU A 68 -8.85 8.87 10.89
CA GLU A 68 -7.55 9.42 11.21
C GLU A 68 -7.15 9.12 12.67
N ARG A 69 -5.85 9.29 12.98
CA ARG A 69 -5.39 9.20 14.38
C ARG A 69 -6.01 10.35 15.19
N VAL A 70 -6.49 10.05 16.40
CA VAL A 70 -7.11 11.03 17.32
C VAL A 70 -6.22 12.26 17.56
N VAL A 71 -4.90 12.05 17.61
CA VAL A 71 -3.88 13.10 17.68
C VAL A 71 -2.77 12.79 16.67
N HIS A 72 -2.02 13.83 16.25
CA HIS A 72 -1.03 13.74 15.17
C HIS A 72 -1.61 13.23 13.85
N ALA A 73 -2.82 13.68 13.48
CA ALA A 73 -3.48 13.32 12.23
C ALA A 73 -2.67 13.72 10.99
N ARG A 74 -1.93 14.84 11.07
CA ARG A 74 -1.03 15.31 10.01
C ARG A 74 0.43 14.94 10.31
N GLY A 75 1.05 14.17 9.42
CA GLY A 75 2.46 13.80 9.52
C GLY A 75 2.98 13.18 8.23
N TYR A 76 4.31 13.12 8.09
CA TYR A 76 5.02 12.46 7.00
C TYR A 76 6.00 11.45 7.58
N GLY A 77 6.26 10.35 6.86
CA GLY A 77 7.16 9.29 7.29
C GLY A 77 8.19 8.95 6.21
N ALA A 78 9.40 8.62 6.65
CA ALA A 78 10.48 8.09 5.81
C ALA A 78 11.06 6.84 6.47
N HIS A 79 11.48 5.87 5.67
CA HIS A 79 12.20 4.70 6.17
C HIS A 79 13.66 5.04 6.45
N GLY A 80 14.23 4.43 7.47
CA GLY A 80 15.62 4.60 7.86
C GLY A 80 16.13 3.42 8.67
N ILE A 81 17.37 3.54 9.16
CA ILE A 81 18.01 2.58 10.05
C ILE A 81 18.55 3.37 11.23
N PHE A 82 18.41 2.82 12.42
CA PHE A 82 19.08 3.30 13.61
C PHE A 82 20.33 2.44 13.86
N GLU A 83 21.44 3.08 14.19
CA GLU A 83 22.70 2.44 14.55
C GLU A 83 23.26 3.12 15.80
N LEU A 84 23.68 2.32 16.77
CA LEU A 84 24.20 2.80 18.04
C LEU A 84 25.71 3.06 17.93
N TYR A 85 26.22 4.09 18.61
CA TYR A 85 27.65 4.37 18.63
C TYR A 85 28.45 3.37 19.47
N GLU A 86 28.04 3.15 20.72
CA GLU A 86 28.70 2.26 21.68
C GLU A 86 27.64 1.50 22.51
N SER A 87 27.95 0.28 22.95
CA SER A 87 27.01 -0.59 23.69
C SER A 87 26.55 0.07 25.00
N LEU A 88 25.25 -0.02 25.31
CA LEU A 88 24.66 0.50 26.56
C LEU A 88 24.27 -0.63 27.53
N GLU A 89 24.93 -1.78 27.43
CA GLU A 89 24.61 -3.00 28.18
C GLU A 89 24.67 -2.85 29.70
N GLU A 90 25.48 -1.91 30.21
CA GLU A 90 25.57 -1.59 31.63
C GLU A 90 24.30 -0.90 32.18
N LEU A 91 23.50 -0.27 31.29
CA LEU A 91 22.36 0.56 31.67
C LEU A 91 21.01 -0.05 31.27
N THR A 92 20.96 -0.83 30.19
CA THR A 92 19.70 -1.33 29.65
C THR A 92 19.83 -2.73 29.09
N MET A 93 18.71 -3.47 29.19
CA MET A 93 18.58 -4.76 28.53
C MET A 93 17.84 -4.72 27.18
N ALA A 94 17.67 -3.54 26.59
CA ALA A 94 17.01 -3.39 25.31
C ALA A 94 17.88 -3.93 24.16
N HIS A 95 17.43 -4.99 23.48
CA HIS A 95 18.21 -5.69 22.44
C HIS A 95 18.83 -4.78 21.35
N PHE A 96 18.12 -3.73 20.91
CA PHE A 96 18.61 -2.83 19.86
C PHE A 96 19.69 -1.83 20.33
N LEU A 97 19.98 -1.81 21.63
CA LEU A 97 21.00 -0.96 22.26
C LEU A 97 22.25 -1.75 22.73
N TYR A 98 22.36 -3.02 22.32
CA TYR A 98 23.58 -3.80 22.53
C TYR A 98 24.40 -3.86 21.25
N SER A 99 25.70 -3.59 21.36
CA SER A 99 26.64 -3.94 20.31
C SER A 99 27.31 -5.27 20.66
N ARG A 100 26.80 -6.37 20.08
CA ARG A 100 27.38 -7.71 20.23
C ARG A 100 28.50 -7.91 19.18
N TRP A 101 29.56 -7.11 19.27
CA TRP A 101 30.80 -7.33 18.55
C TRP A 101 31.96 -7.35 19.55
N HIS A 102 32.30 -8.56 19.99
CA HIS A 102 33.63 -8.99 20.44
C HIS A 102 33.91 -10.31 19.71
#